data_AF-A0A931RS61-F1
#
_entry.id   AF-A0A931RS61-F1
#
_cell.length_a   1.000
_cell.length_b   1.000
_cell.length_c   1.000
_cell.angle_alpha   90.00
_cell.angle_beta   90.00
_cell.angle_gamma   90.00
#
_symmetry.space_group_name_H-M   'P 1'
#
loop_
_entity.id
_entity.type
_entity.pdbx_description
1 polymer ?
#
loop_
_entity_poly.entity_id
_entity_poly.type
_entity_poly.pdbx_seq_one_letter_code
_entity_poly.pdbx_strand_id
1 'polypeptide(L)'
;MREYKTLKALRRGEVIDIEGIKLKMDEGEIQVGDLYVGERNTGPHLLTAKEVVMLDDGNGINFIFSTCNAYPYDGNECIKVCEA
;
A
#
# COMPACT_ATOMS: atom_id res chain seq x y z
N MET A 1 -7.65 -1.97 19.13
CA MET A 1 -7.27 -2.50 17.80
C MET A 1 -7.45 -1.35 16.80
N ARG A 2 -6.43 -1.00 16.01
CA ARG A 2 -6.49 0.12 15.05
C ARG A 2 -7.50 -0.23 13.92
N GLU A 3 -8.30 0.74 13.48
CA GLU A 3 -9.27 0.53 12.39
C GLU A 3 -8.74 1.09 11.08
N TYR A 4 -8.61 0.22 10.07
CA TYR A 4 -8.17 0.55 8.72
C TYR A 4 -9.30 0.20 7.74
N LYS A 5 -10.15 1.16 7.38
CA LYS A 5 -11.36 0.92 6.59
C LYS A 5 -11.05 0.61 5.13
N THR A 6 -10.17 1.39 4.51
CA THR A 6 -9.70 1.24 3.13
C THR A 6 -8.97 -0.09 2.95
N LEU A 7 -8.06 -0.43 3.87
CA LEU A 7 -7.33 -1.70 3.79
C LEU A 7 -8.26 -2.91 3.96
N LYS A 8 -9.27 -2.80 4.84
CA LYS A 8 -10.29 -3.85 4.99
C LYS A 8 -11.15 -4.01 3.74
N ALA A 9 -11.54 -2.92 3.09
CA ALA A 9 -12.32 -2.96 1.85
C ALA A 9 -11.53 -3.68 0.74
N LEU A 10 -10.28 -3.26 0.50
CA LEU A 10 -9.39 -3.91 -0.47
C LEU A 10 -9.21 -5.41 -0.20
N ARG A 11 -8.97 -5.80 1.07
CA ARG A 11 -8.85 -7.22 1.46
C ARG A 11 -10.12 -8.03 1.27
N ARG A 12 -11.29 -7.39 1.20
CA ARG A 12 -12.56 -8.04 0.87
C ARG A 12 -12.80 -8.13 -0.65
N GLY A 13 -11.87 -7.64 -1.47
CA GLY A 13 -12.00 -7.59 -2.93
C GLY A 13 -12.82 -6.40 -3.44
N GLU A 14 -13.06 -5.39 -2.59
CA GLU A 14 -13.77 -4.19 -3.01
C GLU A 14 -12.87 -3.29 -3.86
N VAL A 15 -13.48 -2.63 -4.85
CA VAL A 15 -12.84 -1.55 -5.61
C VAL A 15 -13.04 -0.25 -4.86
N ILE A 16 -11.96 0.51 -4.67
CA ILE A 16 -12.00 1.84 -4.07
C ILE A 16 -11.74 2.89 -5.15
N ASP A 17 -12.38 4.05 -5.02
CA ASP A 17 -12.16 5.22 -5.87
C ASP A 17 -11.36 6.25 -5.07
N ILE A 18 -10.19 6.62 -5.59
CA ILE A 18 -9.37 7.69 -5.02
C ILE A 18 -9.05 8.68 -6.12
N GLU A 19 -9.57 9.90 -5.96
CA GLU A 19 -9.35 11.00 -6.92
C GLU A 19 -9.71 10.63 -8.38
N GLY A 20 -10.69 9.74 -8.57
CA GLY A 20 -11.13 9.26 -9.89
C GLY A 20 -10.37 8.05 -10.42
N ILE A 21 -9.34 7.58 -9.70
CA ILE A 21 -8.61 6.35 -10.01
C ILE A 21 -9.24 5.19 -9.24
N LYS A 22 -9.74 4.19 -9.98
CA LYS A 22 -10.32 2.98 -9.40
C LYS A 22 -9.23 1.95 -9.15
N LEU A 23 -9.11 1.50 -7.91
CA LEU A 23 -8.05 0.59 -7.47
C LEU A 23 -8.65 -0.66 -6.85
N LYS A 24 -8.01 -1.81 -7.12
CA LYS A 24 -8.31 -3.11 -6.50
C LYS A 24 -7.03 -3.73 -5.95
N MET A 25 -7.17 -4.70 -5.05
CA MET A 25 -6.03 -5.46 -4.54
C MET A 25 -5.33 -6.22 -5.68
N ASP A 26 -4.00 -6.17 -5.68
CA ASP A 26 -3.14 -6.91 -6.61
C ASP A 26 -2.43 -8.04 -5.85
N GLU A 27 -2.59 -9.27 -6.33
CA GLU A 27 -2.01 -10.49 -5.75
C GLU A 27 -0.65 -10.85 -6.38
N GLY A 28 -0.14 -10.03 -7.29
CA GLY A 28 1.17 -10.23 -7.89
C GLY A 28 2.33 -10.09 -6.89
N GLU A 29 3.47 -10.70 -7.21
CA GLU A 29 4.70 -10.55 -6.44
C GLU A 29 5.09 -9.07 -6.28
N ILE A 30 5.65 -8.71 -5.13
CA ILE A 30 6.09 -7.35 -4.82
C ILE A 30 7.32 -7.01 -5.67
N GLN A 31 7.25 -5.90 -6.40
CA GLN A 31 8.31 -5.41 -7.28
C GLN A 31 8.53 -3.90 -7.12
N VAL A 32 9.73 -3.45 -7.51
CA VAL A 32 10.06 -2.02 -7.51
C VAL A 32 9.17 -1.29 -8.53
N GLY A 33 8.52 -0.21 -8.09
CA GLY A 33 7.62 0.61 -8.91
C GLY A 33 6.14 0.21 -8.83
N ASP A 34 5.81 -0.82 -8.04
CA ASP A 34 4.42 -1.20 -7.76
C ASP A 34 3.63 -0.09 -7.05
N LEU A 35 2.30 -0.12 -7.19
CA LEU A 35 1.40 0.81 -6.54
C LEU A 35 0.86 0.24 -5.21
N TYR A 36 0.78 1.07 -4.17
CA TYR A 36 0.32 0.65 -2.84
C TYR A 36 -0.61 1.65 -2.18
N VAL A 37 -1.65 1.16 -1.52
CA VAL A 37 -2.49 1.99 -0.66
C VAL A 37 -2.11 1.79 0.80
N GLY A 38 -1.86 2.89 1.50
CA GLY A 38 -1.67 2.92 2.95
C GLY A 38 -2.83 3.64 3.63
N GLU A 39 -3.11 3.29 4.89
CA GLU A 39 -4.15 3.99 5.67
C GLU A 39 -3.67 4.19 7.10
N ARG A 40 -3.71 5.43 7.59
CA ARG A 40 -3.38 5.76 8.98
C ARG A 40 -4.60 6.35 9.69
N ASN A 41 -4.41 6.60 10.98
CA ASN A 41 -5.35 7.20 11.91
C ASN A 41 -5.96 8.56 11.48
N THR A 42 -5.43 9.23 10.46
CA THR A 42 -5.91 10.53 9.99
C THR A 42 -6.61 10.51 8.63
N GLY A 43 -6.81 9.34 8.01
CA GLY A 43 -7.54 9.21 6.74
C GLY A 43 -6.82 8.32 5.74
N PRO A 44 -7.40 8.14 4.53
CA PRO A 44 -6.72 7.44 3.45
C PRO A 44 -5.52 8.27 3.03
N HIS A 45 -4.32 7.74 3.24
CA HIS A 45 -3.09 8.32 2.67
C HIS A 45 -2.79 7.51 1.42
N LEU A 46 -3.26 7.99 0.27
CA LEU A 46 -2.90 7.38 -1.00
C LEU A 46 -1.41 7.59 -1.23
N LEU A 47 -0.68 6.49 -1.37
CA LEU A 47 0.72 6.50 -1.76
C LEU A 47 0.77 5.98 -3.20
N THR A 48 1.68 6.53 -3.99
CA THR A 48 2.20 5.79 -5.15
C THR A 48 3.60 5.37 -4.71
N ALA A 49 4.03 4.13 -4.90
CA ALA A 49 5.39 3.76 -4.46
C ALA A 49 6.38 3.97 -5.61
N LYS A 50 7.57 4.48 -5.27
CA LYS A 50 8.71 4.63 -6.19
C LYS A 50 9.88 3.74 -5.79
N GLU A 51 9.99 3.42 -4.51
CA GLU A 51 11.11 2.67 -3.95
C GLU A 51 10.59 1.65 -2.94
N VAL A 52 10.64 0.38 -3.34
CA VAL A 52 10.42 -0.78 -2.47
C VAL A 52 11.80 -1.26 -2.05
N VAL A 53 12.11 -1.20 -0.77
CA VAL A 53 13.40 -1.68 -0.23
C VAL A 53 13.18 -3.05 0.38
N MET A 54 13.72 -4.07 -0.28
CA MET A 54 13.81 -5.44 0.26
C MET A 54 15.22 -5.65 0.80
N LEU A 55 15.33 -5.90 2.12
CA LEU A 55 16.61 -6.22 2.74
C LEU A 55 16.89 -7.72 2.61
N ASP A 56 18.02 -8.06 1.97
CA ASP A 56 18.43 -9.44 1.66
C ASP A 56 19.23 -10.07 2.82
N ASP A 57 18.84 -9.78 4.06
CA ASP A 57 19.58 -10.10 5.28
C ASP A 57 18.93 -11.19 6.14
N GLY A 58 18.01 -11.97 5.56
CA GLY A 58 17.35 -13.09 6.24
C GLY A 58 16.34 -12.69 7.32
N ASN A 59 16.20 -11.39 7.63
CA ASN A 59 15.24 -10.85 8.59
C ASN A 59 14.05 -10.12 7.94
N GLY A 60 14.05 -9.97 6.60
CA GLY A 60 12.83 -9.79 5.80
C GLY A 60 12.03 -8.51 6.06
N ILE A 61 12.65 -7.44 6.59
CA ILE A 61 11.93 -6.20 6.82
C ILE A 61 11.85 -5.43 5.50
N ASN A 62 10.69 -5.52 4.84
CA ASN A 62 10.37 -4.77 3.64
C ASN A 62 9.76 -3.41 4.02
N PHE A 63 10.35 -2.33 3.50
CA PHE A 63 9.84 -0.97 3.68
C PHE A 63 9.36 -0.40 2.34
N ILE A 64 8.26 0.34 2.39
CA ILE A 64 7.70 1.04 1.22
C ILE A 64 7.83 2.54 1.45
N PHE A 65 8.50 3.21 0.52
CA PHE A 65 8.62 4.67 0.51
C PHE A 65 7.58 5.29 -0.41
N SER A 66 6.77 6.18 0.15
CA SER A 66 5.81 6.98 -0.60
C SER A 66 6.51 7.93 -1.58
N THR A 67 5.96 8.10 -2.77
CA THR A 67 6.38 9.12 -3.74
C THR A 67 6.17 10.56 -3.26
N CYS A 68 5.23 10.78 -2.34
CA CYS A 68 4.97 12.05 -1.68
C CYS A 68 5.46 11.95 -0.22
N ASN A 69 6.25 12.92 0.24
CA ASN A 69 6.98 13.01 1.53
C ASN A 69 6.19 12.61 2.80
N ALA A 70 5.80 11.35 2.90
CA ALA A 70 5.05 10.78 3.99
C ALA A 70 5.80 9.50 4.35
N TYR A 71 6.38 9.53 5.56
CA TYR A 71 6.86 8.43 6.39
C TYR A 71 6.96 7.01 5.79
N PRO A 72 8.02 6.24 6.08
CA PRO A 72 8.06 4.84 5.69
C PRO A 72 6.89 4.07 6.30
N TYR A 73 6.34 3.14 5.52
CA TYR A 73 5.30 2.21 5.97
C TYR A 73 5.87 0.79 6.04
N ASP A 74 5.46 0.07 7.07
CA ASP A 74 5.69 -1.38 7.13
C ASP A 74 4.78 -2.07 6.12
N GLY A 75 5.24 -3.18 5.53
CA GLY A 75 4.45 -3.94 4.55
C GLY A 75 3.05 -4.35 5.04
N ASN A 76 2.82 -4.48 6.34
CA ASN A 76 1.51 -4.80 6.93
C ASN A 76 0.51 -3.61 6.97
N GLU A 77 1.02 -2.38 6.87
CA GLU A 77 0.23 -1.14 6.84
C GLU A 77 -0.07 -0.65 5.41
N CYS A 78 0.33 -1.45 4.41
CA CYS A 78 0.08 -1.21 2.99
C CYS A 78 -0.53 -2.43 2.30
N ILE A 79 -1.22 -2.20 1.18
CA ILE A 79 -1.70 -3.24 0.27
C ILE A 79 -1.27 -2.88 -1.14
N LYS A 80 -0.70 -3.84 -1.87
CA LYS A 80 -0.41 -3.70 -3.31
C LYS A 80 -1.71 -3.61 -4.07
N VAL A 81 -1.82 -2.65 -4.99
CA VAL A 81 -3.01 -2.43 -5.79
C VAL A 81 -2.67 -2.23 -7.26
N CYS A 82 -3.66 -2.43 -8.12
CA CYS A 82 -3.62 -2.11 -9.53
C CYS A 82 -4.92 -1.40 -9.95
N GLU A 83 -4.91 -0.76 -11.13
CA GLU A 83 -6.14 -0.18 -11.68
C GLU A 83 -7.20 -1.28 -11.90
N ALA A 84 -8.44 -0.97 -11.50
CA ALA A 84 -9.54 -1.93 -11.44
C ALA A 84 -10.11 -2.29 -12.81
#